data_AF-A0A5U8SWJ0-F1
#
_entry.id   AF-A0A5U8SWJ0-F1
#
_cell.length_a   1.000
_cell.length_b   1.000
_cell.length_c   1.000
_cell.angle_alpha   90.00
_cell.angle_beta   90.00
_cell.angle_gamma   90.00
#
_symmetry.space_group_name_H-M   'P 1'
#
loop_
_entity.id
_entity.type
_entity.pdbx_description
1 polymer ?
#
loop_
_entity_poly.entity_id
_entity_poly.type
_entity_poly.pdbx_seq_one_letter_code
_entity_poly.pdbx_strand_id
1 'polypeptide(L)'
;MKNSYNLRSIAARIISQVLDQGQSLSALLPEYQRDINPKDKALLQELCFGVMRVLPELEWYSQQLMAKPLTGKQRVLHYLILVGFYQLRYTRIPAHAALSETVDGAVALKKPQLKGLINGVLRQFQRQEQVLSERFANNESRWLHPKWLLSRIQAAYP
;
A
#
# COMPACT_ATOMS: atom_id res chain seq x y z
N MET A 1 -11.53 20.25 -10.85
CA MET A 1 -10.66 19.90 -12.01
C MET A 1 -10.22 18.47 -11.81
N LYS A 2 -10.37 17.59 -12.81
CA LYS A 2 -9.77 16.24 -12.73
C LYS A 2 -8.26 16.44 -12.64
N ASN A 3 -7.63 15.97 -11.55
CA ASN A 3 -6.17 15.98 -11.47
C ASN A 3 -5.61 15.17 -12.63
N SER A 4 -4.56 15.69 -13.29
CA SER A 4 -3.88 15.00 -14.40
C SER A 4 -3.13 13.74 -13.95
N TYR A 5 -3.08 13.48 -12.65
CA TYR A 5 -2.39 12.36 -12.02
C TYR A 5 -3.27 11.66 -11.00
N ASN A 6 -2.91 10.43 -10.65
CA ASN A 6 -3.52 9.66 -9.58
C ASN A 6 -2.48 9.39 -8.47
N LEU A 7 -2.73 9.94 -7.27
CA LEU A 7 -1.76 9.86 -6.16
C LEU A 7 -1.46 8.44 -5.71
N ARG A 8 -2.43 7.52 -5.83
CA ARG A 8 -2.28 6.13 -5.37
C ARG A 8 -1.35 5.37 -6.31
N SER A 9 -1.47 5.63 -7.61
CA SER A 9 -0.55 5.12 -8.62
C SER A 9 0.87 5.65 -8.43
N ILE A 10 1.02 6.93 -8.05
CA ILE A 10 2.33 7.52 -7.77
C ILE A 10 2.93 6.89 -6.51
N ALA A 11 2.16 6.78 -5.42
CA ALA A 11 2.58 6.11 -4.21
C ALA A 11 3.04 4.67 -4.49
N ALA A 12 2.26 3.89 -5.26
CA ALA A 12 2.62 2.52 -5.63
C ALA A 12 3.94 2.43 -6.42
N ARG A 13 4.24 3.41 -7.30
CA ARG A 13 5.53 3.49 -8.02
C ARG A 13 6.69 3.83 -7.10
N ILE A 14 6.49 4.75 -6.16
CA ILE A 14 7.51 5.11 -5.16
C ILE A 14 7.81 3.89 -4.29
N ILE A 15 6.77 3.23 -3.77
CA ILE A 15 6.89 2.03 -2.93
C ILE A 15 7.63 0.91 -3.69
N SER A 16 7.33 0.70 -4.97
CA SER A 16 8.06 -0.29 -5.80
C SER A 16 9.55 0.05 -5.91
N GLN A 17 9.94 1.31 -6.08
CA GLN A 17 11.36 1.68 -6.12
C GLN A 17 12.06 1.48 -4.79
N VAL A 18 11.37 1.74 -3.68
CA VAL A 18 11.93 1.50 -2.34
C VAL A 18 12.14 0.01 -2.10
N LEU A 19 11.11 -0.80 -2.35
CA LEU A 19 11.11 -2.21 -1.98
C LEU A 19 11.83 -3.12 -2.99
N ASP A 20 11.76 -2.80 -4.27
CA ASP A 20 12.34 -3.65 -5.33
C ASP A 20 13.70 -3.15 -5.82
N GLN A 21 13.99 -1.86 -5.67
CA GLN A 21 15.23 -1.24 -6.17
C GLN A 21 16.12 -0.69 -5.05
N GLY A 22 15.69 -0.81 -3.78
CA GLY A 22 16.49 -0.40 -2.62
C GLY A 22 16.69 1.11 -2.49
N GLN A 23 15.85 1.91 -3.16
CA GLN A 23 15.97 3.36 -3.11
C GLN A 23 15.44 3.95 -1.81
N SER A 24 15.98 5.08 -1.38
CA SER A 24 15.49 5.78 -0.18
C SER A 24 14.20 6.53 -0.47
N LEU A 25 13.16 6.30 0.35
CA LEU A 25 11.90 7.05 0.27
C LEU A 25 12.13 8.56 0.47
N SER A 26 13.04 8.96 1.37
CA SER A 26 13.32 10.37 1.66
C SER A 26 13.99 11.09 0.49
N ALA A 27 14.71 10.36 -0.37
CA ALA A 27 15.32 10.90 -1.58
C ALA A 27 14.31 10.96 -2.74
N LEU A 28 13.48 9.92 -2.90
CA LEU A 28 12.51 9.82 -3.98
C LEU A 28 11.33 10.77 -3.85
N LEU A 29 10.74 10.88 -2.66
CA LEU A 29 9.47 11.58 -2.47
C LEU A 29 9.52 13.06 -2.91
N PRO A 30 10.59 13.84 -2.61
CA PRO A 30 10.71 15.21 -3.09
C PRO A 30 10.70 15.34 -4.63
N GLU A 31 11.25 14.36 -5.36
CA GLU A 31 11.27 14.38 -6.83
C GLU A 31 9.86 14.26 -7.39
N TYR A 32 9.08 13.29 -6.90
CA TYR A 32 7.69 13.10 -7.30
C TYR A 32 6.79 14.27 -6.86
N GLN A 33 7.11 14.94 -5.76
CA GLN A 33 6.33 16.08 -5.26
C GLN A 33 6.54 17.38 -6.07
N ARG A 34 7.51 17.45 -7.01
CA ARG A 34 7.71 18.65 -7.85
C ARG A 34 6.51 18.93 -8.75
N ASP A 35 5.95 17.88 -9.34
CA ASP A 35 4.85 17.97 -10.32
C ASP A 35 3.46 17.76 -9.70
N ILE A 36 3.37 17.81 -8.36
CA ILE A 36 2.14 17.59 -7.61
C ILE A 36 1.68 18.89 -6.96
N ASN A 37 0.37 19.13 -7.00
CA ASN A 37 -0.24 20.28 -6.36
C ASN A 37 0.12 20.30 -4.85
N PRO A 38 0.51 21.45 -4.28
CA PRO A 38 0.82 21.57 -2.85
C PRO A 38 -0.20 20.91 -1.91
N LYS A 39 -1.50 20.97 -2.23
CA LYS A 39 -2.57 20.37 -1.41
C LYS A 39 -2.52 18.83 -1.37
N ASP A 40 -1.93 18.21 -2.39
CA ASP A 40 -1.88 16.76 -2.55
C ASP A 40 -0.57 16.14 -2.04
N LYS A 41 0.47 16.96 -1.81
CA LYS A 41 1.79 16.50 -1.36
C LYS A 41 1.72 15.79 -0.01
N ALA A 42 0.94 16.33 0.92
CA ALA A 42 0.74 15.76 2.24
C ALA A 42 0.07 14.38 2.15
N LEU A 43 -0.93 14.23 1.28
CA LEU A 43 -1.58 12.94 1.08
C LEU A 43 -0.63 11.92 0.43
N LEU A 44 0.15 12.31 -0.58
CA LEU A 44 1.14 11.39 -1.16
C LEU A 44 2.14 10.91 -0.10
N GLN A 45 2.63 11.83 0.73
CA GLN A 45 3.57 11.52 1.81
C GLN A 45 2.95 10.56 2.82
N GLU A 46 1.72 10.83 3.25
CA GLU A 46 0.96 9.98 4.17
C GLU A 46 0.81 8.55 3.61
N LEU A 47 0.45 8.41 2.34
CA LEU A 47 0.31 7.09 1.70
C LEU A 47 1.66 6.35 1.64
N CYS A 48 2.75 7.03 1.27
CA CYS A 48 4.05 6.37 1.12
C CYS A 48 4.64 5.94 2.48
N PHE A 49 4.73 6.87 3.43
CA PHE A 49 5.27 6.55 4.76
C PHE A 49 4.35 5.61 5.54
N GLY A 50 3.04 5.81 5.42
CA GLY A 50 2.03 4.98 6.03
C GLY A 50 2.15 3.53 5.62
N VAL A 51 2.14 3.25 4.31
CA VAL A 51 2.30 1.88 3.78
C VAL A 51 3.61 1.27 4.23
N MET A 52 4.73 2.00 4.18
CA MET A 52 6.03 1.48 4.61
C MET A 52 6.06 1.15 6.12
N ARG A 53 5.39 1.96 6.95
CA ARG A 53 5.36 1.78 8.41
C ARG A 53 4.62 0.50 8.82
N VAL A 54 3.52 0.18 8.14
CA VAL A 54 2.69 -1.00 8.44
C VAL A 54 2.83 -2.10 7.39
N LEU A 55 3.91 -2.09 6.60
CA LEU A 55 4.07 -2.98 5.45
C LEU A 55 3.87 -4.47 5.78
N PRO A 56 4.43 -5.03 6.89
CA PRO A 56 4.22 -6.44 7.21
C PRO A 56 2.76 -6.82 7.40
N GLU A 57 1.94 -5.91 7.94
CA GLU A 57 0.50 -6.11 8.09
C GLU A 57 -0.21 -6.12 6.74
N LEU A 58 0.07 -5.12 5.89
CA LEU A 58 -0.58 -5.01 4.58
C LEU A 58 -0.21 -6.19 3.67
N GLU A 59 1.04 -6.62 3.70
CA GLU A 59 1.52 -7.83 3.02
C GLU A 59 0.81 -9.09 3.54
N TRP A 60 0.66 -9.21 4.86
CA TRP A 60 -0.08 -10.32 5.46
C TRP A 60 -1.54 -10.35 4.99
N TYR A 61 -2.25 -9.20 4.97
CA TYR A 61 -3.61 -9.12 4.41
C TYR A 61 -3.65 -9.53 2.94
N SER A 62 -2.69 -9.08 2.14
CA SER A 62 -2.62 -9.48 0.74
C SER A 62 -2.47 -10.98 0.58
N GLN A 63 -1.67 -11.65 1.42
CA GLN A 63 -1.50 -13.11 1.38
C GLN A 63 -2.76 -13.86 1.80
N GLN A 64 -3.57 -13.31 2.71
CA GLN A 64 -4.85 -13.93 3.09
C GLN A 64 -5.93 -13.78 2.01
N LEU A 65 -5.87 -12.72 1.21
CA LEU A 65 -6.91 -12.37 0.24
C LEU A 65 -6.59 -12.80 -1.19
N MET A 66 -5.32 -13.07 -1.49
CA MET A 66 -4.88 -13.39 -2.84
C MET A 66 -4.12 -14.71 -2.87
N ALA A 67 -4.68 -15.72 -3.54
CA ALA A 67 -4.01 -17.01 -3.74
C ALA A 67 -2.72 -16.87 -4.57
N LYS A 68 -2.66 -15.89 -5.48
CA LYS A 68 -1.48 -15.59 -6.30
C LYS A 68 -1.22 -14.08 -6.28
N PRO A 69 -0.23 -13.62 -5.49
CA PRO A 69 0.21 -12.23 -5.51
C PRO A 69 0.67 -11.77 -6.90
N LEU A 70 0.52 -10.48 -7.20
CA LEU A 70 0.95 -9.91 -8.49
C LEU A 70 2.47 -9.74 -8.49
N THR A 71 3.15 -10.38 -9.43
CA THR A 71 4.62 -10.38 -9.54
C THR A 71 5.09 -9.87 -10.90
N GLY A 72 6.42 -9.75 -11.07
CA GLY A 72 7.05 -9.29 -12.31
C GLY A 72 6.48 -7.97 -12.81
N LYS A 73 6.02 -7.94 -14.07
CA LYS A 73 5.45 -6.74 -14.71
C LYS A 73 4.16 -6.21 -14.05
N GLN A 74 3.54 -6.98 -13.16
CA GLN A 74 2.32 -6.59 -12.44
C GLN A 74 2.58 -6.21 -10.98
N ARG A 75 3.82 -6.31 -10.51
CA ARG A 75 4.17 -6.08 -9.09
C ARG A 75 3.82 -4.68 -8.59
N VAL A 76 3.89 -3.65 -9.44
CA VAL A 76 3.44 -2.30 -9.08
C VAL A 76 1.96 -2.25 -8.64
N LEU A 77 1.12 -3.15 -9.16
CA LEU A 77 -0.29 -3.23 -8.75
C LEU A 77 -0.48 -3.93 -7.41
N HIS A 78 0.44 -4.79 -7.00
CA HIS A 78 0.47 -5.30 -5.62
C HIS A 78 0.60 -4.14 -4.64
N TYR A 79 1.55 -3.23 -4.88
CA TYR A 79 1.70 -2.03 -4.05
C TYR A 79 0.50 -1.07 -4.14
N LEU A 80 -0.17 -1.00 -5.30
CA LEU A 80 -1.41 -0.24 -5.41
C LEU A 80 -2.52 -0.83 -4.52
N ILE A 81 -2.62 -2.16 -4.42
CA ILE A 81 -3.55 -2.83 -3.50
C ILE A 81 -3.18 -2.51 -2.05
N LEU A 82 -1.89 -2.57 -1.67
CA LEU A 82 -1.45 -2.20 -0.31
C LEU A 82 -1.79 -0.75 0.03
N VAL A 83 -1.62 0.18 -0.91
CA VAL A 83 -2.05 1.58 -0.77
C VAL A 83 -3.58 1.66 -0.56
N GLY A 84 -4.36 0.81 -1.22
CA GLY A 84 -5.80 0.70 -1.01
C GLY A 84 -6.16 0.20 0.39
N PHE A 85 -5.53 -0.88 0.85
CA PHE A 85 -5.70 -1.40 2.22
C PHE A 85 -5.35 -0.33 3.27
N TYR A 86 -4.22 0.36 3.09
CA TYR A 86 -3.79 1.41 3.98
C TYR A 86 -4.85 2.51 4.12
N GLN A 87 -5.40 3.00 3.00
CA GLN A 87 -6.43 4.02 3.04
C GLN A 87 -7.68 3.57 3.78
N LEU A 88 -8.14 2.35 3.51
CA LEU A 88 -9.35 1.79 4.11
C LEU A 88 -9.23 1.62 5.63
N ARG A 89 -8.02 1.39 6.13
CA ARG A 89 -7.77 1.09 7.55
C ARG A 89 -7.24 2.27 8.36
N TYR A 90 -6.34 3.05 7.79
CA TYR A 90 -5.54 4.04 8.52
C TYR A 90 -5.90 5.49 8.22
N THR A 91 -6.82 5.74 7.29
CA THR A 91 -7.22 7.10 6.92
C THR A 91 -8.71 7.33 7.14
N ARG A 92 -9.10 8.60 7.20
CA ARG A 92 -10.51 9.02 7.22
C ARG A 92 -11.08 9.29 5.83
N ILE A 93 -10.40 8.84 4.77
CA ILE A 93 -10.91 8.96 3.40
C ILE A 93 -12.16 8.08 3.29
N PRO A 94 -13.29 8.60 2.81
CA PRO A 94 -14.49 7.79 2.63
C PRO A 94 -14.18 6.54 1.81
N ALA A 95 -14.62 5.38 2.30
CA ALA A 95 -14.17 4.11 1.74
C ALA A 95 -14.47 3.96 0.24
N HIS A 96 -15.62 4.47 -0.23
CA HIS A 96 -15.97 4.49 -1.65
C HIS A 96 -14.97 5.31 -2.49
N ALA A 97 -14.48 6.43 -1.96
CA ALA A 97 -13.49 7.28 -2.62
C ALA A 97 -12.10 6.61 -2.62
N ALA A 98 -11.68 6.01 -1.50
CA ALA A 98 -10.44 5.23 -1.43
C ALA A 98 -10.43 4.08 -2.43
N LEU A 99 -11.54 3.35 -2.54
CA LEU A 99 -11.74 2.30 -3.55
C LEU A 99 -11.67 2.84 -4.97
N SER A 100 -12.48 3.86 -5.29
CA SER A 100 -12.54 4.41 -6.65
C SER A 100 -11.18 4.92 -7.10
N GLU A 101 -10.52 5.74 -6.29
CA GLU A 101 -9.21 6.31 -6.60
C GLU A 101 -8.11 5.25 -6.72
N THR A 102 -8.15 4.20 -5.89
CA THR A 102 -7.18 3.11 -5.97
C THR A 102 -7.42 2.26 -7.23
N VAL A 103 -8.67 1.96 -7.55
CA VAL A 103 -9.05 1.20 -8.76
C VAL A 103 -8.69 1.99 -10.03
N ASP A 104 -8.94 3.29 -10.05
CA ASP A 104 -8.54 4.15 -11.17
C ASP A 104 -7.02 4.32 -11.30
N GLY A 105 -6.29 4.13 -10.20
CA GLY A 105 -4.82 4.04 -10.22
C GLY A 105 -4.28 2.96 -11.17
N ALA A 106 -5.04 1.89 -11.44
CA ALA A 106 -4.65 0.86 -12.41
C ALA A 106 -4.57 1.41 -13.85
N VAL A 107 -5.42 2.38 -14.18
CA VAL A 107 -5.40 3.05 -15.49
C VAL A 107 -4.14 3.89 -15.62
N ALA A 108 -3.80 4.67 -14.59
CA ALA A 108 -2.58 5.47 -14.53
C ALA A 108 -1.29 4.62 -14.58
N LEU A 109 -1.37 3.36 -14.13
CA LEU A 109 -0.30 2.37 -14.26
C LEU A 109 -0.31 1.61 -15.60
N LYS A 110 -1.15 2.02 -16.57
CA LYS A 110 -1.28 1.39 -17.89
C LYS A 110 -1.69 -0.09 -17.81
N LYS A 111 -2.52 -0.45 -16.82
CA LYS A 111 -3.08 -1.80 -16.59
C LYS A 111 -4.60 -1.78 -16.33
N PRO A 112 -5.43 -1.12 -17.18
CA PRO A 112 -6.87 -0.96 -16.94
C PRO A 112 -7.63 -2.29 -16.84
N GLN A 113 -7.14 -3.36 -17.46
CA GLN A 113 -7.77 -4.68 -17.41
C GLN A 113 -7.77 -5.31 -16.01
N LEU A 114 -6.93 -4.82 -15.08
CA LEU A 114 -6.85 -5.34 -13.71
C LEU A 114 -7.71 -4.54 -12.71
N LYS A 115 -8.49 -3.55 -13.17
CA LYS A 115 -9.44 -2.80 -12.31
C LYS A 115 -10.40 -3.72 -11.56
N GLY A 116 -10.94 -4.74 -12.25
CA GLY A 116 -11.88 -5.69 -11.65
C GLY A 116 -11.26 -6.49 -10.51
N LEU A 117 -10.01 -6.95 -10.69
CA LEU A 117 -9.26 -7.67 -9.67
C LEU A 117 -8.98 -6.79 -8.46
N ILE A 118 -8.46 -5.57 -8.66
CA ILE A 118 -8.16 -4.63 -7.57
C ILE A 118 -9.43 -4.29 -6.78
N ASN A 119 -10.53 -3.98 -7.46
CA ASN A 119 -11.82 -3.72 -6.82
C ASN A 119 -12.32 -4.94 -6.03
N GLY A 120 -12.19 -6.14 -6.60
CA GLY A 120 -12.57 -7.40 -5.95
C GLY A 120 -11.82 -7.63 -4.64
N VAL A 121 -10.49 -7.50 -4.69
CA VAL A 121 -9.60 -7.66 -3.52
C VAL A 121 -9.89 -6.62 -2.44
N LEU A 122 -10.00 -5.33 -2.80
CA LEU A 122 -10.30 -4.27 -1.84
C LEU A 122 -11.68 -4.43 -1.19
N ARG A 123 -12.70 -4.84 -1.95
CA ARG A 123 -14.03 -5.12 -1.38
C ARG A 123 -14.04 -6.36 -0.51
N GLN A 124 -13.26 -7.38 -0.87
CA GLN A 124 -13.11 -8.55 -0.02
C GLN A 124 -12.42 -8.19 1.30
N PHE A 125 -11.37 -7.35 1.26
CA PHE A 125 -10.74 -6.80 2.45
C PHE A 125 -11.76 -6.10 3.34
N GLN A 126 -12.56 -5.15 2.81
CA GLN A 126 -13.59 -4.47 3.61
C GLN A 126 -14.57 -5.43 4.31
N ARG A 127 -14.97 -6.52 3.64
CA ARG A 127 -15.89 -7.51 4.23
C ARG A 127 -15.24 -8.36 5.31
N GLN A 128 -13.93 -8.58 5.22
CA GLN A 128 -13.18 -9.49 6.11
C GLN A 128 -12.27 -8.75 7.10
N GLU A 129 -12.28 -7.41 7.09
CA GLU A 129 -11.30 -6.56 7.77
C GLU A 129 -11.21 -6.87 9.27
N GLN A 130 -12.35 -6.98 9.94
CA GLN A 130 -12.41 -7.29 11.36
C GLN A 130 -11.79 -8.65 11.67
N VAL A 131 -12.22 -9.71 10.97
CA VAL A 131 -11.71 -11.08 11.16
C VAL A 131 -10.22 -11.18 10.85
N LEU A 132 -9.76 -10.49 9.80
CA LEU A 132 -8.35 -10.43 9.43
C LEU A 132 -7.53 -9.70 10.50
N SER A 133 -8.05 -8.61 11.07
CA SER A 133 -7.39 -7.85 12.14
C SER A 133 -7.21 -8.69 13.41
N GLU A 134 -8.24 -9.41 13.83
CA GLU A 134 -8.19 -10.30 15.00
C GLU A 134 -7.16 -11.44 14.80
N ARG A 135 -7.12 -12.01 13.59
CA ARG A 135 -6.11 -13.01 13.23
C ARG A 135 -4.70 -12.42 13.19
N PHE A 136 -4.54 -11.20 12.68
CA PHE A 136 -3.24 -10.52 12.61
C PHE A 136 -2.68 -10.17 14.00
N ALA A 137 -3.54 -9.79 14.96
CA ALA A 137 -3.13 -9.50 16.34
C ALA A 137 -2.45 -10.71 17.02
N ASN A 138 -2.78 -11.93 16.60
CA ASN A 138 -2.19 -13.18 17.09
C ASN A 138 -0.98 -13.64 16.26
N ASN A 139 -0.56 -12.88 15.24
CA ASN A 139 0.57 -13.20 14.39
C ASN A 139 1.87 -12.54 14.89
N GLU A 140 3.03 -13.16 14.65
CA GLU A 140 4.34 -12.57 14.95
C GLU A 140 4.58 -11.24 14.22
N SER A 141 3.98 -11.07 13.05
CA SER A 141 4.12 -9.86 12.22
C SER A 141 3.44 -8.62 12.84
N ARG A 142 2.69 -8.77 13.94
CA ARG A 142 2.06 -7.65 14.67
C ARG A 142 3.02 -6.57 15.13
N TRP A 143 4.30 -6.93 15.26
CA TRP A 143 5.37 -6.00 15.66
C TRP A 143 5.84 -5.11 14.50
N LEU A 144 5.34 -5.32 13.28
CA LEU A 144 5.65 -4.51 12.09
C LEU A 144 7.16 -4.44 11.75
N HIS A 145 7.93 -5.42 12.22
CA HIS A 145 9.34 -5.58 11.89
C HIS A 145 9.55 -6.84 11.04
N PRO A 146 10.54 -6.83 10.11
CA PRO A 146 10.96 -8.06 9.47
C PRO A 146 11.55 -9.00 10.53
N LYS A 147 11.33 -10.30 10.35
CA LYS A 147 11.70 -11.34 11.33
C LYS A 147 13.15 -11.22 11.82
N TRP A 148 14.09 -10.97 10.91
CA TRP A 148 15.51 -10.85 11.25
C TRP A 148 15.81 -9.70 12.23
N LEU A 149 15.10 -8.58 12.11
CA LEU A 149 15.31 -7.40 12.96
C LEU A 149 14.64 -7.62 14.31
N LEU A 150 13.42 -8.15 14.31
CA LEU A 150 12.70 -8.48 15.54
C LEU A 150 13.52 -9.42 16.42
N SER A 151 14.05 -10.51 15.85
CA SER A 151 14.91 -11.44 16.58
C SER A 151 16.17 -10.79 17.14
N ARG A 152 16.78 -9.83 16.42
CA ARG A 152 17.94 -9.08 16.92
C ARG A 152 17.59 -8.16 18.07
N ILE A 153 16.44 -7.47 17.99
CA ILE A 153 15.98 -6.58 19.06
C ILE A 153 15.69 -7.39 20.34
N GLN A 154 14.97 -8.51 20.22
CA GLN A 154 14.67 -9.39 21.36
C GLN A 154 15.94 -9.97 22.01
N ALA A 155 16.94 -10.33 21.22
CA ALA A 155 18.21 -10.81 21.75
C ALA A 155 19.03 -9.70 22.45
N ALA A 156 18.97 -8.47 21.93
CA ALA A 156 19.67 -7.32 22.51
C ALA A 156 18.96 -6.74 23.75
N TYR A 157 17.63 -6.88 23.83
CA TYR A 157 16.77 -6.37 24.89
C TYR A 157 15.76 -7.46 25.33
N PRO A 158 16.18 -8.40 26.20
CA PRO A 158 15.34 -9.52 26.64
C PRO A 158 14.12 -9.12 27.49
#